data_AF-A0A6B2CG30-F1
#
_entry.id   AF-A0A6B2CG30-F1
#
_cell.length_a   1.000
_cell.length_b   1.000
_cell.length_c   1.000
_cell.angle_alpha   90.00
_cell.angle_beta   90.00
_cell.angle_gamma   90.00
#
_symmetry.space_group_name_H-M   'P 1'
#
loop_
_entity.id
_entity.type
_entity.pdbx_description
1 polymer ?
#
loop_
_entity_poly.entity_id
_entity_poly.type
_entity_poly.pdbx_seq_one_letter_code
_entity_poly.pdbx_strand_id
1 'polypeptide(L)' 'MKPLEIDGSIGEGGGQILRYSLALSALTLRPVRIFNIRAKRDNPGLRPQHLTAVKALKEATNALVKGAEVG' A
#
# COMPACT_ATOMS: atom_id res chain seq x y z
N MET A 1 16.71 0.59 -7.26
CA MET A 1 15.70 0.61 -8.34
C MET A 1 14.64 1.65 -8.00
N LYS A 2 14.14 2.43 -8.96
CA LYS A 2 13.11 3.46 -8.70
C LYS A 2 11.75 2.78 -8.41
N PRO A 3 11.03 3.17 -7.35
CA PRO A 3 9.72 2.61 -7.06
C PRO A 3 8.71 3.00 -8.14
N LEU A 4 7.82 2.07 -8.48
CA LEU A 4 6.63 2.37 -9.28
C LEU A 4 5.67 3.22 -8.45
N GLU A 5 5.27 4.36 -8.99
CA GLU A 5 4.37 5.28 -8.32
C GLU A 5 2.92 4.95 -8.64
N ILE A 6 2.10 4.83 -7.60
CA ILE A 6 0.71 4.41 -7.71
C ILE A 6 -0.17 5.41 -6.96
N ASP A 7 -1.10 6.04 -7.67
CA ASP A 7 -2.10 6.91 -7.06
C ASP A 7 -3.25 6.06 -6.49
N GLY A 8 -3.33 6.00 -5.17
CA GLY A 8 -4.33 5.26 -4.40
C GLY A 8 -5.74 5.86 -4.41
N SER A 9 -5.95 7.01 -5.07
CA SER A 9 -7.25 7.65 -5.25
C SER A 9 -7.98 7.21 -6.53
N ILE A 10 -7.31 6.48 -7.41
CA ILE A 10 -7.87 5.98 -8.67
C ILE A 10 -9.04 5.02 -8.38
N GLY A 11 -10.06 5.08 -9.25
CA GLY A 11 -11.31 4.32 -9.08
C GLY A 11 -12.05 4.76 -7.82
N GLU A 12 -12.51 3.79 -7.04
CA GLU A 12 -13.23 4.02 -5.78
C GLU A 12 -12.38 4.60 -4.64
N GLY A 13 -11.05 4.71 -4.83
CA GLY A 13 -10.14 5.15 -3.77
C GLY A 13 -10.27 4.29 -2.51
N GLY A 14 -10.46 2.98 -2.67
CA GLY A 14 -10.61 2.02 -1.58
C GLY A 14 -9.29 1.36 -1.16
N GLY A 15 -9.36 0.36 -0.28
CA GLY A 15 -8.21 -0.45 0.11
C GLY A 15 -7.75 -1.46 -0.96
N GLN A 16 -8.51 -1.63 -2.05
CA GLN A 16 -8.24 -2.64 -3.07
C GLN A 16 -6.95 -2.36 -3.85
N ILE A 17 -6.77 -1.13 -4.32
CA ILE A 17 -5.56 -0.72 -5.06
C ILE A 17 -4.30 -0.92 -4.21
N LEU A 18 -4.37 -0.61 -2.91
CA LEU A 18 -3.29 -0.85 -1.97
C LEU A 18 -2.92 -2.33 -1.87
N ARG A 19 -3.91 -3.21 -1.65
CA ARG A 19 -3.66 -4.66 -1.48
C ARG A 19 -3.05 -5.28 -2.72
N TYR A 20 -3.58 -4.98 -3.91
CA TYR A 20 -3.03 -5.52 -5.16
C TYR A 20 -1.63 -4.98 -5.44
N SER A 21 -1.40 -3.68 -5.23
CA SER A 21 -0.09 -3.07 -5.43
C SER A 21 0.98 -3.71 -4.56
N LEU A 22 0.67 -3.96 -3.29
CA LEU A 22 1.60 -4.61 -2.35
C LEU A 22 1.83 -6.09 -2.73
N ALA A 23 0.77 -6.83 -3.06
CA ALA A 23 0.90 -8.23 -3.47
C ALA A 23 1.74 -8.37 -4.75
N LEU A 24 1.49 -7.54 -5.77
CA LEU A 24 2.28 -7.53 -7.01
C LEU A 24 3.72 -7.08 -6.76
N SER A 25 3.94 -6.08 -5.90
CA SER A 25 5.29 -5.67 -5.50
C SER A 25 6.07 -6.82 -4.87
N ALA A 26 5.43 -7.57 -3.97
CA ALA A 26 6.02 -8.75 -3.32
C ALA A 26 6.34 -9.87 -4.32
N LEU A 27 5.44 -10.16 -5.26
CA LEU A 27 5.63 -11.21 -6.27
C LEU A 27 6.67 -10.85 -7.34
N THR A 28 6.73 -9.58 -7.75
CA THR A 28 7.60 -9.12 -8.85
C THR A 28 8.94 -8.56 -8.36
N LEU A 29 9.14 -8.47 -7.04
CA LEU A 29 10.30 -7.83 -6.40
C LEU A 29 10.54 -6.39 -6.88
N ARG A 30 9.49 -5.74 -7.42
CA ARG A 30 9.54 -4.35 -7.87
C ARG A 30 9.04 -3.44 -6.76
N PRO A 31 9.84 -2.47 -6.27
CA PRO A 31 9.40 -1.57 -5.21
C PRO A 31 8.26 -0.67 -5.71
N VAL A 32 7.34 -0.33 -4.82
CA VAL A 32 6.18 0.55 -5.08
C VAL A 32 6.14 1.70 -4.08
N ARG A 33 5.66 2.86 -4.53
CA ARG A 33 5.30 4.01 -3.69
C ARG A 33 3.84 4.32 -3.96
N ILE A 34 2.99 4.15 -2.96
CA ILE A 34 1.55 4.39 -3.08
C ILE A 34 1.24 5.68 -2.32
N PHE A 35 0.62 6.64 -3.01
CA PHE A 35 0.24 7.95 -2.44
C PHE A 35 -1.27 8.17 -2.60
N ASN A 36 -1.84 9.19 -1.94
CA ASN A 36 -3.29 9.45 -1.91
C ASN A 36 -4.12 8.22 -1.48
N ILE A 37 -3.58 7.39 -0.58
CA ILE A 37 -4.23 6.17 -0.11
C ILE A 37 -5.59 6.56 0.48
N ARG A 38 -6.66 5.99 -0.07
CA ARG A 38 -8.02 6.22 0.41
C ARG A 38 -8.44 7.69 0.51
N ALA A 39 -7.84 8.59 -0.28
CA ALA A 39 -8.06 10.03 -0.19
C ALA A 39 -9.53 10.47 -0.38
N LYS A 40 -10.36 9.65 -1.03
CA LYS A 40 -11.79 9.93 -1.30
C LYS A 40 -12.75 9.34 -0.26
N ARG A 41 -12.26 8.78 0.85
CA ARG A 41 -13.08 8.21 1.93
C ARG A 41 -13.16 9.21 3.08
N ASP A 42 -14.29 9.22 3.81
CA ASP A 42 -14.49 10.05 5.02
C ASP A 42 -13.37 9.90 6.04
N ASN A 43 -12.81 8.70 6.07
CA ASN A 43 -11.70 8.29 6.89
C ASN A 43 -10.53 7.97 5.95
N PRO A 44 -9.74 8.94 5.48
CA PRO A 44 -8.71 8.73 4.45
C PRO A 44 -7.53 7.90 4.94
N GLY A 45 -6.59 7.57 4.05
CA GLY A 45 -5.33 6.88 4.37
C GLY A 45 -5.44 5.44 4.91
N LEU A 46 -4.39 4.99 5.58
CA LEU A 46 -4.25 3.63 6.09
C LEU A 46 -5.12 3.41 7.35
N ARG A 47 -5.61 2.19 7.49
CA ARG A 47 -6.43 1.75 8.63
C ARG A 47 -5.83 0.46 9.17
N PRO A 48 -6.16 0.03 10.40
CA PRO A 48 -5.52 -1.12 11.03
C PRO A 48 -5.46 -2.37 10.12
N GLN A 49 -6.54 -2.69 9.40
CA GLN A 49 -6.59 -3.81 8.46
C GLN A 49 -5.61 -3.66 7.28
N HIS A 50 -5.36 -2.45 6.81
CA HIS A 50 -4.38 -2.17 5.76
C HIS A 50 -2.96 -2.36 6.29
N LEU A 51 -2.72 -1.87 7.51
CA LEU A 51 -1.42 -1.98 8.16
C LEU A 51 -1.04 -3.43 8.45
N THR A 52 -2.01 -4.28 8.83
CA THR A 52 -1.80 -5.72 8.99
C THR A 52 -1.28 -6.36 7.70
N ALA A 53 -1.88 -6.03 6.55
CA ALA A 53 -1.42 -6.55 5.26
C ALA A 53 0.01 -6.08 4.92
N VAL A 54 0.33 -4.80 5.18
CA VAL A 54 1.68 -4.27 4.99
C VAL A 54 2.69 -4.99 5.87
N LYS A 55 2.37 -5.21 7.16
CA LYS A 55 3.23 -5.92 8.11
C LYS A 55 3.45 -7.38 7.71
N ALA A 56 2.39 -8.08 7.32
CA ALA A 56 2.47 -9.48 6.89
C ALA A 56 3.38 -9.63 5.65
N LEU A 57 3.22 -8.76 4.65
CA LEU A 57 4.08 -8.80 3.46
C LEU A 57 5.51 -8.38 3.76
N LYS A 58 5.72 -7.40 4.66
CA LYS A 58 7.05 -7.01 5.13
C LYS A 58 7.78 -8.22 5.73
N GLU A 59 7.12 -8.94 6.63
CA GLU A 59 7.69 -10.12 7.30
C GLU A 59 7.94 -11.25 6.30
N ALA A 60 6.98 -11.55 5.43
CA ALA A 60 7.11 -12.63 4.45
C ALA A 60 8.19 -12.40 3.38
N THR A 61 8.55 -11.14 3.10
CA THR A 61 9.49 -10.78 2.01
C THR A 61 10.76 -10.08 2.49
N ASN A 62 10.91 -9.82 3.79
CA ASN A 62 11.95 -8.96 4.36
C ASN A 62 12.01 -7.55 3.72
N ALA A 63 10.86 -7.01 3.28
CA ALA A 63 10.82 -5.73 2.59
C ALA A 63 11.17 -4.55 3.51
N LEU A 64 11.80 -3.52 2.93
CA LEU A 64 11.93 -2.21 3.57
C LEU A 64 10.65 -1.40 3.34
N VAL A 65 10.03 -0.96 4.42
CA VAL A 65 8.75 -0.22 4.38
C VAL A 65 8.89 1.10 5.11
N LYS A 66 8.35 2.18 4.53
CA LYS A 66 8.25 3.53 5.11
C LYS A 66 6.81 4.02 5.03
N GLY A 67 6.35 4.81 6.02
CA GLY A 67 5.00 5.38 6.05
C GLY A 67 3.87 4.39 6.38
N ALA A 68 4.20 3.26 7.03
CA ALA A 68 3.24 2.24 7.45
C ALA A 68 2.65 2.58 8.83
N GLU A 69 1.80 3.60 8.86
CA GLU A 69 1.11 4.10 10.05
C GLU A 69 -0.37 4.34 9.77
N VAL A 70 -1.20 4.36 10.81
CA VAL A 70 -2.63 4.70 10.66
C VAL A 70 -2.75 6.22 10.46
N GLY A 71 -3.54 6.63 9.48
CA GLY A 71 -3.82 8.02 9.13
C GLY A 71 -4.84 8.03 8.03
#